data_AF-A0A2H0VH00-F1
#
_entry.id   AF-A0A2H0VH00-F1
#
_cell.length_a   1.000
_cell.length_b   1.000
_cell.length_c   1.000
_cell.angle_alpha   90.00
_cell.angle_beta   90.00
_cell.angle_gamma   90.00
#
_symmetry.space_group_name_H-M   'P 1'
#
loop_
_entity.id
_entity.type
_entity.pdbx_description
1 polymer ?
#
loop_
_entity_poly.entity_id
_entity_poly.type
_entity_poly.pdbx_seq_one_letter_code
_entity_poly.pdbx_strand_id
1 'polypeptide(L)'
;MIPEDKIKELKDSLLSDKQRLEEKIETLSDMEFGDAVGTDNEDADETEEMANTQSTIDLLEERLERINDALTRIEMGVYGVCQSCHKEIGVDLLSVDPESTLCKECKAD
;
A
#
# COMPACT_ATOMS: atom_id res chain seq x y z
N MET A 1 -15.12 -15.37 11.01
CA MET A 1 -15.21 -15.72 9.57
C MET A 1 -15.87 -14.59 8.80
N ILE A 2 -15.23 -14.14 7.72
CA ILE A 2 -15.69 -12.99 6.90
C ILE A 2 -16.69 -13.50 5.85
N PRO A 3 -17.86 -12.86 5.66
CA PRO A 3 -18.81 -13.25 4.61
C PRO A 3 -18.19 -13.15 3.20
N GLU A 4 -18.50 -14.09 2.30
CA GLU A 4 -17.99 -14.09 0.92
C GLU A 4 -18.33 -12.80 0.16
N ASP A 5 -19.55 -12.28 0.33
CA ASP A 5 -19.98 -11.01 -0.25
C ASP A 5 -19.06 -9.86 0.20
N LYS A 6 -18.63 -9.89 1.47
CA LYS A 6 -17.74 -8.86 2.02
C LYS A 6 -16.32 -9.00 1.49
N ILE A 7 -15.83 -10.22 1.31
CA ILE A 7 -14.52 -10.48 0.69
C ILE A 7 -14.50 -9.92 -0.73
N LYS A 8 -15.60 -10.07 -1.48
CA LYS A 8 -15.71 -9.52 -2.83
C LYS A 8 -15.65 -7.99 -2.84
N GLU A 9 -16.41 -7.32 -1.97
CA GLU A 9 -16.35 -5.86 -1.83
C GLU A 9 -14.94 -5.37 -1.48
N LEU A 10 -14.26 -6.04 -0.54
CA LEU A 10 -12.89 -5.68 -0.14
C LEU A 10 -11.89 -5.94 -1.27
N LYS A 11 -12.06 -7.04 -2.03
CA LYS A 11 -11.24 -7.34 -3.22
C LYS A 11 -11.36 -6.24 -4.27
N ASP A 12 -12.58 -5.80 -4.57
CA ASP A 12 -12.82 -4.74 -5.56
C ASP A 12 -12.20 -3.41 -5.10
N SER A 13 -12.28 -3.10 -3.80
CA SER A 13 -11.60 -1.93 -3.21
C SER A 13 -10.07 -2.02 -3.35
N LEU A 14 -9.48 -3.16 -3.01
CA LEU A 14 -8.04 -3.40 -3.12
C LEU A 14 -7.55 -3.28 -4.56
N LEU A 15 -8.33 -3.75 -5.55
CA LEU A 15 -7.98 -3.61 -6.97
C LEU A 15 -8.01 -2.15 -7.44
N SER A 16 -9.00 -1.37 -7.00
CA SER A 16 -9.05 0.05 -7.30
C SER A 16 -7.89 0.82 -6.64
N ASP A 17 -7.55 0.46 -5.41
CA ASP A 17 -6.43 1.08 -4.69
C ASP A 17 -5.09 0.71 -5.32
N LYS A 18 -4.93 -0.54 -5.77
CA LYS A 18 -3.77 -0.98 -6.54
C LYS A 18 -3.52 -0.10 -7.76
N GLN A 19 -4.53 0.06 -8.62
CA GLN A 19 -4.39 0.86 -9.85
C GLN A 19 -4.02 2.31 -9.53
N ARG A 20 -4.68 2.90 -8.53
CA ARG A 20 -4.40 4.27 -8.10
C ARG A 20 -2.98 4.45 -7.56
N LEU A 21 -2.45 3.47 -6.85
CA LEU A 21 -1.08 3.51 -6.34
C LEU A 21 -0.06 3.34 -7.46
N GLU A 22 -0.30 2.41 -8.40
CA GLU A 22 0.55 2.19 -9.57
C GLU A 22 0.66 3.48 -10.40
N GLU A 23 -0.47 4.13 -10.73
CA GLU A 23 -0.48 5.42 -11.45
C GLU A 23 0.26 6.52 -10.68
N LYS A 24 0.11 6.56 -9.35
CA LYS A 24 0.76 7.56 -8.51
C LYS A 24 2.27 7.35 -8.44
N ILE A 25 2.73 6.10 -8.33
CA ILE A 25 4.15 5.74 -8.34
C ILE A 25 4.75 6.13 -9.69
N GLU A 26 4.12 5.74 -10.80
CA GLU A 26 4.57 6.08 -12.16
C GLU A 26 4.71 7.60 -12.34
N THR A 27 3.70 8.37 -11.92
CA THR A 27 3.72 9.84 -12.04
C THR A 27 4.86 10.45 -11.21
N LEU A 28 5.10 9.96 -9.99
CA LEU A 28 6.18 10.47 -9.13
C LEU A 28 7.56 10.12 -9.68
N SER A 29 7.73 8.90 -10.20
CA SER A 29 8.96 8.48 -10.86
C SER A 29 9.24 9.30 -12.12
N ASP A 30 8.23 9.59 -12.94
CA ASP A 30 8.39 10.44 -14.13
C ASP A 30 8.80 11.88 -13.79
N MET A 31 8.30 12.43 -12.68
CA MET A 31 8.69 13.75 -12.18
C MET A 31 10.16 13.78 -11.72
N GLU A 32 10.61 12.74 -11.02
CA GLU A 32 12.01 12.62 -10.57
C GLU A 32 12.99 12.59 -11.76
N PHE A 33 12.66 11.87 -12.84
CA PHE A 33 13.47 11.85 -14.06
C PHE A 33 13.35 13.13 -14.91
N GLY A 34 12.22 13.84 -14.80
CA GLY A 34 11.94 15.07 -15.54
C GLY A 34 12.71 16.31 -15.04
N ASP A 35 13.04 16.38 -13.76
CA ASP A 35 13.85 17.48 -13.19
C ASP A 35 15.35 17.36 -13.56
N ALA A 36 15.83 16.15 -13.85
CA ALA A 36 17.24 15.90 -14.17
C ALA A 36 17.69 16.47 -15.55
N VAL A 37 16.78 17.02 -16.37
CA VAL A 37 17.09 17.49 -17.75
C VAL A 37 17.21 19.00 -17.90
N GLY A 38 17.21 19.80 -16.82
CA GLY A 38 17.65 21.19 -16.98
C GLY A 38 17.52 22.12 -15.78
N THR A 39 18.43 22.03 -14.82
CA THR A 39 18.72 23.14 -13.89
C THR A 39 20.24 23.28 -13.67
N ASP A 40 20.83 24.18 -14.46
CA ASP A 40 22.07 24.87 -14.12
C ASP A 40 21.72 26.01 -13.14
N ASN A 41 21.35 25.70 -11.89
CA ASN A 41 21.38 26.65 -10.76
C ASN A 41 20.90 26.00 -9.44
N GLU A 42 21.61 26.32 -8.35
CA GLU A 42 21.10 26.35 -6.95
C GLU A 42 21.10 25.03 -6.13
N ASP A 43 22.28 24.42 -6.02
CA ASP A 43 22.65 23.41 -5.03
C ASP A 43 22.38 23.84 -3.57
N ALA A 44 21.23 23.44 -2.99
CA ALA A 44 21.07 23.02 -1.59
C ALA A 44 19.62 22.58 -1.27
N ASP A 45 18.62 23.33 -1.73
CA ASP A 45 17.19 23.08 -1.40
C ASP A 45 16.56 21.94 -2.23
N GLU A 46 17.00 21.71 -3.47
CA GLU A 46 16.48 20.64 -4.33
C GLU A 46 16.75 19.23 -3.76
N THR A 47 17.85 19.05 -3.03
CA THR A 47 18.22 17.74 -2.45
C THR A 47 17.20 17.26 -1.40
N GLU A 48 16.57 18.17 -0.64
CA GLU A 48 15.59 17.82 0.38
C GLU A 48 14.23 17.49 -0.26
N GLU A 49 13.83 18.21 -1.31
CA GLU A 49 12.59 17.92 -2.06
C GLU A 49 12.67 16.59 -2.84
N MET A 50 13.82 16.29 -3.44
CA MET A 50 14.07 14.99 -4.10
C MET A 50 14.11 13.83 -3.11
N ALA A 51 14.79 13.97 -1.96
CA ALA A 51 14.83 12.94 -0.92
C ALA A 51 13.43 12.63 -0.35
N ASN A 52 12.57 13.65 -0.24
CA ASN A 52 11.18 13.48 0.16
C ASN A 52 10.35 12.72 -0.89
N THR A 53 10.67 12.86 -2.18
CA THR A 53 9.97 12.18 -3.27
C THR A 53 10.31 10.69 -3.32
N GLN A 54 11.59 10.32 -3.27
CA GLN A 54 12.01 8.91 -3.23
C GLN A 54 11.44 8.19 -2.00
N SER A 55 11.53 8.81 -0.82
CA SER A 55 10.96 8.23 0.41
C SER A 55 9.44 8.03 0.29
N THR A 56 8.75 8.91 -0.44
CA THR A 56 7.32 8.77 -0.70
C THR A 56 7.03 7.62 -1.65
N ILE A 57 7.83 7.45 -2.72
CA ILE A 57 7.71 6.33 -3.65
C ILE A 57 7.88 5.00 -2.90
N ASP A 58 8.94 4.86 -2.09
CA ASP A 58 9.21 3.65 -1.31
C ASP A 58 8.00 3.27 -0.43
N LEU A 59 7.40 4.25 0.27
CA LEU A 59 6.21 4.01 1.10
C LEU A 59 4.97 3.59 0.28
N LEU A 60 4.82 4.11 -0.94
CA LEU A 60 3.74 3.71 -1.85
C LEU A 60 3.96 2.30 -2.40
N GLU A 61 5.19 1.94 -2.73
CA GLU A 61 5.58 0.60 -3.17
C GLU A 61 5.36 -0.43 -2.07
N GLU A 62 5.78 -0.16 -0.83
CA GLU A 62 5.51 -1.02 0.32
C GLU A 62 4.00 -1.22 0.51
N ARG A 63 3.20 -0.17 0.30
CA ARG A 63 1.74 -0.28 0.38
C ARG A 63 1.18 -1.14 -0.75
N LEU A 64 1.69 -0.97 -1.97
CA LEU A 64 1.31 -1.76 -3.14
C LEU A 64 1.63 -3.25 -2.91
N GLU A 65 2.78 -3.56 -2.31
CA GLU A 65 3.14 -4.92 -1.93
C GLU A 65 2.15 -5.52 -0.94
N ARG A 66 1.76 -4.78 0.10
CA ARG A 66 0.73 -5.23 1.06
C ARG A 66 -0.63 -5.49 0.41
N ILE A 67 -1.03 -4.66 -0.55
CA ILE A 67 -2.27 -4.86 -1.31
C ILE A 67 -2.17 -6.14 -2.17
N ASN A 68 -1.05 -6.37 -2.85
CA ASN A 68 -0.83 -7.58 -3.64
C ASN A 68 -0.82 -8.84 -2.76
N ASP A 69 -0.23 -8.79 -1.55
CA ASP A 69 -0.30 -9.88 -0.58
C ASP A 69 -1.76 -10.13 -0.15
N ALA A 70 -2.50 -9.07 0.21
CA ALA A 70 -3.91 -9.18 0.59
C ALA A 70 -4.76 -9.84 -0.52
N LEU A 71 -4.58 -9.44 -1.78
CA LEU A 71 -5.25 -10.04 -2.94
C LEU A 71 -4.88 -11.52 -3.11
N THR A 72 -3.60 -11.86 -3.00
CA THR A 72 -3.13 -13.25 -3.07
C THR A 72 -3.76 -14.11 -1.98
N ARG A 73 -3.85 -13.57 -0.76
CA ARG A 73 -4.46 -14.26 0.39
C ARG A 73 -5.96 -14.45 0.23
N ILE A 74 -6.65 -13.52 -0.43
CA ILE A 74 -8.07 -13.69 -0.82
C ILE A 74 -8.20 -14.88 -1.77
N GLU A 75 -7.32 -15.00 -2.76
CA GLU A 75 -7.34 -16.10 -3.73
C GLU A 75 -6.98 -17.45 -3.10
N MET A 76 -6.09 -17.45 -2.11
CA MET A 76 -5.76 -18.63 -1.33
C MET A 76 -6.80 -19.01 -0.27
N GLY A 77 -7.81 -18.16 -0.02
CA GLY A 77 -8.83 -18.37 1.01
C GLY A 77 -8.33 -18.20 2.45
N VAL A 78 -7.18 -17.54 2.66
CA VAL A 78 -6.56 -17.28 3.98
C VAL A 78 -6.59 -15.81 4.37
N TYR A 79 -7.42 -15.01 3.68
CA TYR A 79 -7.63 -13.61 3.98
C TYR A 79 -8.31 -13.41 5.33
N GLY A 80 -7.90 -12.35 6.03
CA GLY A 80 -8.41 -12.05 7.37
C GLY A 80 -7.84 -12.91 8.49
N VAL A 81 -6.63 -13.47 8.31
CA VAL A 81 -5.87 -14.16 9.36
C VAL A 81 -4.63 -13.34 9.75
N CYS A 82 -4.38 -13.11 11.03
CA CYS A 82 -3.21 -12.38 11.50
C CYS A 82 -1.94 -13.19 11.25
N GLN A 83 -0.92 -12.61 10.62
CA GLN A 83 0.37 -13.30 10.39
C GLN A 83 1.18 -13.55 11.67
N SER A 84 0.98 -12.72 12.71
CA SER A 84 1.70 -12.87 13.98
C SER A 84 1.06 -13.94 14.89
N CYS A 85 -0.23 -13.78 15.21
CA CYS A 85 -0.92 -14.65 16.16
C CYS A 85 -1.84 -15.70 15.54
N HIS A 86 -1.97 -15.74 14.21
CA HIS A 86 -2.82 -16.69 13.46
C HIS A 86 -4.32 -16.64 13.83
N LYS A 87 -4.77 -15.59 14.53
CA LYS A 87 -6.18 -15.34 14.84
C LYS A 87 -6.88 -14.61 13.70
N GLU A 88 -8.21 -14.67 13.65
CA GLU A 88 -9.00 -13.88 12.71
C GLU A 88 -8.82 -12.36 12.95
N ILE A 89 -8.70 -11.61 11.86
CA ILE A 89 -8.73 -10.15 11.85
C ILE A 89 -10.19 -9.71 11.81
N GLY A 90 -10.58 -8.77 12.67
CA GLY A 90 -11.94 -8.26 12.71
C GLY A 90 -12.34 -7.61 11.39
N VAL A 91 -13.57 -7.89 10.93
CA VAL A 91 -14.15 -7.32 9.71
C VAL A 91 -14.16 -5.79 9.76
N ASP A 92 -14.38 -5.20 10.94
CA ASP A 92 -14.34 -3.75 11.14
C ASP A 92 -12.96 -3.18 10.83
N LEU A 93 -11.89 -3.89 11.18
CA LEU A 93 -10.52 -3.47 10.87
C LEU A 93 -10.27 -3.54 9.37
N LEU A 94 -10.64 -4.66 8.73
CA LEU A 94 -10.46 -4.85 7.29
C LEU A 94 -11.34 -3.92 6.45
N SER A 95 -12.46 -3.45 7.00
CA SER A 95 -13.31 -2.45 6.34
C SER A 95 -12.68 -1.05 6.36
N VAL A 96 -11.72 -0.80 7.26
CA VAL A 96 -10.97 0.46 7.34
C VAL A 96 -9.60 0.34 6.65
N ASP A 97 -8.95 -0.81 6.80
CA ASP A 97 -7.62 -1.13 6.28
C ASP A 97 -7.63 -2.55 5.66
N PRO A 98 -8.09 -2.67 4.40
CA PRO A 98 -8.24 -3.95 3.71
C PRO A 98 -6.91 -4.69 3.48
N GLU A 99 -5.79 -3.97 3.42
CA GLU A 99 -4.44 -4.52 3.26
C GLU A 99 -3.79 -4.99 4.57
N SER A 100 -4.49 -4.87 5.70
CA SER A 100 -3.94 -5.24 7.02
C SER A 100 -3.63 -6.75 7.14
N THR A 101 -2.36 -7.08 7.37
CA THR A 101 -1.91 -8.46 7.65
C THR A 101 -1.92 -8.83 9.13
N LEU A 102 -2.08 -7.85 10.02
CA LEU A 102 -2.06 -8.00 11.48
C LEU A 102 -3.41 -7.67 12.11
N CYS A 103 -3.74 -8.34 13.21
CA CYS A 103 -4.92 -7.98 14.01
C CYS A 103 -4.63 -6.75 14.89
N LYS A 104 -5.70 -6.15 15.44
CA LYS A 104 -5.60 -4.97 16.31
C LYS A 104 -4.69 -5.19 17.52
N GLU A 105 -4.69 -6.39 18.10
CA GLU A 105 -3.82 -6.73 19.24
C GLU A 105 -2.34 -6.66 18.82
N CYS A 106 -1.97 -7.37 17.76
CA CYS A 106 -0.57 -7.41 17.28
C CYS A 106 -0.09 -6.11 16.65
N LYS A 107 -0.99 -5.18 16.28
CA LYS A 107 -0.61 -3.82 15.87
C LYS A 107 -0.36 -2.89 17.07
N ALA A 108 -0.84 -3.25 18.26
CA ALA A 108 -0.71 -2.44 19.47
C ALA A 108 0.46 -2.89 20.37
N ASP A 109 1.01 -4.08 20.12
CA ASP A 109 2.22 -4.62 20.75
C ASP A 109 3.50 -4.08 20.07
#